data_AF-A0A7J8WZP7-F1
#
_entry.id   AF-A0A7J8WZP7-F1
#
_cell.length_a   1.000
_cell.length_b   1.000
_cell.length_c   1.000
_cell.angle_alpha   90.00
_cell.angle_beta   90.00
_cell.angle_gamma   90.00
#
_symmetry.space_group_name_H-M   'P 1'
#
loop_
_entity.id
_entity.type
_entity.pdbx_description
1 polymer ?
#
loop_
_entity_poly.entity_id
_entity_poly.type
_entity_poly.pdbx_seq_one_letter_code
_entity_poly.pdbx_strand_id
1 'polypeptide(L)'
;MDKERLTAEMAFKDSSSAIIKIRRRLPDFLQSVKLKYVKLGLGYGYSCNHATLLILPLMFATLVQLSGLKPDRVYDLWTINQAFRLQSIDAATRLAASLILFFLCGLYFSKRSRPVYLVDFACYKSQDDRKLSVDSFLKMTEETGAFTDDTLQFQRKIATRSGLGDETYFPRGITSRPPNLCMEEARSETEAVMFGALDSLFEKTGVRPKDIDILIVNSCLFNPTPSLSAMVINHYKLRTDIKSYNLGGMGCSAGLISVELAKNLLRANPNTYAVVVSTENITQNWYFGNDRSMLLCNCIFRMGGAAVLLSNKPRDKAR
;
A
#
# COMPACT_ATOMS: atom_id res chain seq x y z
N MET A 1 -28.07 -22.67 -3.83
CA MET A 1 -28.68 -22.53 -2.51
C MET A 1 -28.57 -23.90 -1.87
N ASP A 2 -27.35 -24.24 -1.46
CA ASP A 2 -27.03 -25.58 -0.95
C ASP A 2 -27.41 -25.61 0.53
N LYS A 3 -28.30 -26.52 0.90
CA LYS A 3 -28.79 -26.68 2.26
C LYS A 3 -27.63 -27.12 3.16
N GLU A 4 -27.25 -26.29 4.14
CA GLU A 4 -26.34 -26.65 5.23
C GLU A 4 -26.89 -27.91 5.92
N ARG A 5 -26.25 -29.06 5.72
CA ARG A 5 -26.55 -30.29 6.48
C ARG A 5 -25.80 -30.20 7.82
N LEU A 6 -26.55 -29.93 8.88
CA LEU A 6 -26.10 -30.07 10.27
C LEU A 6 -25.97 -31.56 10.60
N THR A 7 -24.78 -32.01 10.99
CA THR A 7 -24.58 -33.36 11.55
C THR A 7 -24.54 -33.27 13.07
N ALA A 8 -25.45 -33.99 13.72
CA ALA A 8 -25.50 -34.13 15.17
C ALA A 8 -24.98 -35.51 15.54
N GLU A 9 -23.99 -35.56 16.42
CA GLU A 9 -23.53 -36.81 17.04
C GLU A 9 -23.95 -36.80 18.52
N MET A 10 -24.62 -37.87 18.94
CA MET A 10 -24.97 -38.10 20.34
C MET A 10 -23.86 -38.91 21.00
N ALA A 11 -23.29 -38.34 22.06
CA ALA A 11 -22.40 -39.07 22.95
C ALA A 11 -23.10 -39.20 24.32
N PHE A 12 -23.28 -40.44 24.75
CA PHE A 12 -23.82 -40.75 26.07
C PHE A 12 -22.65 -40.85 27.04
N LYS A 13 -22.65 -40.03 28.09
CA LYS A 13 -21.58 -40.04 29.08
C LYS A 13 -21.89 -40.96 30.25
N ASP A 14 -23.18 -41.20 30.55
CA ASP A 14 -23.73 -42.22 31.46
C ASP A 14 -25.25 -42.41 31.23
N SER A 15 -25.86 -43.45 31.81
CA SER A 15 -27.25 -43.93 31.60
C SER A 15 -28.39 -42.90 31.78
N SER A 16 -28.09 -41.73 32.34
CA SER A 16 -29.06 -40.68 32.68
C SER A 16 -28.80 -39.34 31.99
N SER A 17 -27.76 -39.20 31.14
CA SER A 17 -27.54 -37.94 30.41
C SER A 17 -26.95 -38.13 29.01
N ALA A 18 -27.61 -37.49 28.03
CA ALA A 18 -27.19 -37.46 26.64
C ALA A 18 -26.77 -36.03 26.26
N ILE A 19 -25.55 -35.88 25.72
CA ILE A 19 -25.05 -34.60 25.22
C ILE A 19 -25.09 -34.65 23.69
N ILE A 20 -25.93 -33.79 23.09
CA ILE A 20 -26.00 -33.63 21.63
C ILE A 20 -24.96 -32.58 21.23
N LYS A 21 -23.89 -33.02 20.57
CA LYS A 21 -22.89 -32.10 20.00
C LYS A 21 -23.30 -31.76 18.57
N ILE A 22 -23.79 -30.53 18.39
CA ILE A 22 -24.08 -29.99 17.06
C ILE A 22 -22.79 -29.41 16.50
N ARG A 23 -22.14 -30.11 15.56
CA ARG A 23 -20.98 -29.57 14.85
C ARG A 23 -21.44 -28.77 13.65
N ARG A 24 -21.32 -27.45 13.73
CA ARG A 24 -21.48 -26.58 12.56
C ARG A 24 -20.18 -26.64 11.77
N ARG A 25 -20.18 -27.36 10.63
CA ARG A 25 -19.02 -27.43 9.74
C ARG A 25 -18.82 -26.04 9.15
N LEU A 26 -17.77 -25.33 9.57
CA LEU A 26 -17.37 -24.08 8.94
C LEU A 26 -17.10 -24.35 7.45
N PRO A 27 -17.47 -23.45 6.53
CA PRO A 27 -17.15 -23.60 5.12
C PRO A 27 -15.65 -23.80 4.95
N ASP A 28 -15.25 -24.80 4.18
CA ASP A 28 -13.84 -24.97 3.82
C ASP A 28 -13.46 -23.84 2.85
N PHE A 29 -12.80 -22.82 3.38
CA PHE A 29 -12.38 -21.63 2.62
C PHE A 29 -11.31 -21.96 1.58
N LEU A 30 -10.64 -23.13 1.67
CA LEU A 30 -9.68 -23.59 0.66
C LEU A 30 -10.39 -24.24 -0.54
N GLN A 31 -11.56 -24.85 -0.34
CA GLN A 31 -12.32 -25.50 -1.43
C GLN A 31 -13.35 -24.57 -2.09
N SER A 32 -13.74 -23.47 -1.46
CA SER A 32 -14.83 -22.60 -1.92
C SER A 32 -14.40 -21.35 -2.70
N VAL A 33 -13.15 -21.28 -3.18
CA VAL A 33 -12.77 -20.27 -4.16
C VAL A 33 -13.48 -20.59 -5.48
N LYS A 34 -14.70 -20.04 -5.66
CA LYS A 34 -15.36 -20.00 -6.96
C LYS A 34 -14.41 -19.29 -7.94
N LEU A 35 -13.70 -20.08 -8.74
CA LEU A 35 -12.84 -19.64 -9.84
C LEU A 35 -13.56 -18.73 -10.85
N LYS A 36 -14.89 -18.61 -10.75
CA LYS A 36 -15.70 -17.60 -11.44
C LYS A 36 -15.19 -16.17 -11.25
N TYR A 37 -14.48 -15.88 -10.14
CA TYR A 37 -13.86 -14.56 -9.88
C TYR A 37 -12.32 -14.56 -9.98
N VAL A 38 -11.68 -15.71 -10.26
CA VAL A 38 -10.22 -15.81 -10.37
C VAL A 38 -9.72 -15.54 -11.80
N LYS A 39 -10.64 -15.41 -12.77
CA LYS A 39 -10.32 -15.01 -14.15
C LYS A 39 -10.22 -13.48 -14.32
N LEU A 40 -9.47 -12.79 -13.45
CA LEU A 40 -9.29 -11.33 -13.54
C LEU A 40 -7.89 -10.81 -13.15
N GLY A 41 -6.87 -11.68 -13.12
CA GLY A 41 -5.47 -11.28 -12.91
C GLY A 41 -4.67 -11.02 -14.19
N LEU A 42 -5.10 -11.56 -15.34
CA LEU A 42 -4.40 -11.43 -16.63
C LEU A 42 -5.08 -10.46 -17.61
N GLY A 43 -6.27 -9.95 -17.28
CA GLY A 43 -7.04 -9.05 -18.14
C GLY A 43 -6.80 -7.55 -17.91
N TYR A 44 -6.19 -7.16 -16.79
CA TYR A 44 -6.06 -5.74 -16.39
C TYR A 44 -4.66 -5.14 -16.57
N GLY A 45 -3.66 -5.92 -16.98
CA GLY A 45 -2.27 -5.46 -17.12
C GLY A 45 -1.76 -5.31 -18.56
N TYR A 46 -2.39 -5.98 -19.52
CA TYR A 46 -2.00 -5.95 -20.92
C TYR A 46 -3.25 -6.07 -21.81
N SER A 47 -4.10 -5.04 -21.82
CA SER A 47 -4.91 -4.81 -23.02
C SER A 47 -3.98 -4.31 -24.13
N CYS A 48 -3.15 -5.20 -24.65
CA CYS A 48 -2.83 -5.12 -26.07
C CYS A 48 -4.18 -5.32 -26.75
N ASN A 49 -4.85 -4.22 -27.11
CA ASN A 49 -5.97 -4.24 -28.03
C ASN A 49 -5.60 -5.22 -29.14
N HIS A 50 -6.27 -6.35 -29.27
CA HIS A 50 -5.92 -7.35 -30.29
C HIS A 50 -5.96 -6.72 -31.68
N ALA A 51 -6.77 -5.66 -31.84
CA ALA A 51 -6.75 -4.73 -32.97
C ALA A 51 -5.37 -4.10 -33.24
N THR A 52 -4.64 -3.63 -32.21
CA THR A 52 -3.29 -3.04 -32.39
C THR A 52 -2.24 -4.03 -32.86
N LEU A 53 -2.37 -5.32 -32.52
CA LEU A 53 -1.50 -6.39 -33.01
C LEU A 53 -1.80 -6.76 -34.47
N LEU A 54 -3.04 -6.59 -34.93
CA LEU A 54 -3.44 -6.82 -36.32
C LEU A 54 -3.10 -5.62 -37.24
N ILE A 55 -3.09 -4.40 -36.70
CA ILE A 55 -2.78 -3.19 -37.49
C ILE A 55 -1.33 -3.17 -37.97
N LEU A 56 -0.37 -3.63 -37.14
CA LEU A 56 1.06 -3.68 -37.51
C LEU A 56 1.37 -4.52 -38.78
N PRO A 57 0.93 -5.79 -38.88
CA PRO A 57 1.14 -6.60 -40.09
C PRO A 57 0.33 -6.09 -41.29
N LEU A 58 -0.86 -5.53 -41.09
CA LEU A 58 -1.63 -4.88 -42.16
C LEU A 58 -0.92 -3.65 -42.70
N MET A 59 -0.38 -2.79 -41.83
CA MET A 59 0.40 -1.64 -42.24
C MET A 59 1.69 -2.05 -42.97
N PHE A 60 2.39 -3.08 -42.49
CA PHE A 60 3.56 -3.63 -43.16
C PHE A 60 3.22 -4.18 -44.55
N ALA A 61 2.13 -4.95 -44.67
CA ALA A 61 1.66 -5.49 -45.94
C ALA A 61 1.28 -4.38 -46.94
N THR A 62 0.59 -3.32 -46.49
CA THR A 62 0.29 -2.16 -47.34
C THR A 62 1.56 -1.41 -47.79
N LEU A 63 2.59 -1.34 -46.93
CA LEU A 63 3.85 -0.70 -47.29
C LEU A 63 4.64 -1.53 -48.31
N VAL A 64 4.62 -2.86 -48.21
CA VAL A 64 5.21 -3.78 -49.21
C VAL A 64 4.47 -3.71 -50.55
N GLN A 65 3.13 -3.64 -50.53
CA GLN A 65 2.32 -3.53 -51.74
C GLN A 65 2.51 -2.16 -52.44
N LEU A 66 2.54 -1.06 -51.69
CA LEU A 66 2.71 0.30 -52.24
C LEU A 66 4.14 0.57 -52.75
N SER A 67 5.16 -0.07 -52.15
CA SER A 67 6.55 0.08 -52.58
C SER A 67 6.94 -0.80 -53.79
N GLY A 68 6.05 -1.69 -54.24
CA GLY A 68 6.29 -2.56 -55.39
C GLY A 68 7.49 -3.52 -55.21
N LEU A 69 7.88 -3.79 -53.95
CA LEU A 69 9.03 -4.63 -53.60
C LEU A 69 8.74 -6.10 -53.96
N LYS A 70 9.13 -6.52 -55.17
CA LYS A 70 9.25 -7.95 -55.51
C LYS A 70 10.44 -8.56 -54.76
N PRO A 71 10.33 -9.78 -54.20
CA PRO A 71 11.41 -10.42 -53.45
C PRO A 71 12.73 -10.52 -54.23
N ASP A 72 12.66 -10.64 -55.57
CA ASP A 72 13.84 -10.71 -56.45
C ASP A 72 14.67 -9.41 -56.48
N ARG A 73 14.09 -8.25 -56.13
CA ARG A 73 14.78 -6.94 -56.11
C ARG A 73 15.52 -6.65 -54.80
N VAL A 74 15.34 -7.47 -53.76
CA VAL A 74 15.97 -7.25 -52.45
C VAL A 74 17.49 -7.50 -52.51
N TYR A 75 17.92 -8.38 -53.41
CA TYR A 75 19.34 -8.67 -53.65
C TYR A 75 20.06 -7.51 -54.36
N ASP A 76 19.42 -6.89 -55.35
CA ASP A 76 19.94 -5.71 -56.08
C ASP A 76 19.97 -4.43 -55.22
N LEU A 77 19.10 -4.36 -54.21
CA LEU A 77 19.03 -3.28 -53.23
C LEU A 77 20.23 -3.26 -52.27
N TRP A 78 21.01 -4.34 -52.16
CA TRP A 78 22.19 -4.41 -51.32
C TRP A 78 23.47 -3.98 -52.06
N THR A 79 23.50 -4.13 -53.39
CA THR A 79 24.72 -3.94 -54.21
C THR A 79 24.83 -2.58 -54.92
N ILE A 80 23.74 -1.80 -55.05
CA ILE A 80 23.78 -0.54 -55.83
C ILE A 80 23.67 0.73 -54.95
N ASN A 81 24.78 1.49 -54.99
CA ASN A 81 25.05 2.90 -54.71
C ASN A 81 24.03 3.71 -53.87
N GLN A 82 24.48 4.24 -52.72
CA GLN A 82 23.69 5.05 -51.78
C GLN A 82 23.25 6.42 -52.33
N ALA A 83 23.88 6.94 -53.39
CA ALA A 83 23.65 8.30 -53.89
C ALA A 83 22.37 8.47 -54.74
N PHE A 84 21.85 7.42 -55.39
CA PHE A 84 20.63 7.47 -56.23
C PHE A 84 19.32 7.29 -55.43
N ARG A 85 19.44 7.13 -54.10
CA ARG A 85 18.45 6.45 -53.27
C ARG A 85 17.45 7.37 -52.57
N LEU A 86 17.66 8.70 -52.55
CA LEU A 86 16.69 9.64 -51.97
C LEU A 86 15.64 10.17 -52.97
N GLN A 87 15.96 10.18 -54.26
CA GLN A 87 15.12 10.82 -55.28
C GLN A 87 14.05 9.87 -55.88
N SER A 88 14.23 8.55 -55.75
CA SER A 88 13.35 7.52 -56.32
C SER A 88 12.34 6.93 -55.34
N ILE A 89 12.33 7.38 -54.08
CA ILE A 89 11.30 6.96 -53.12
C ILE A 89 9.99 7.66 -53.51
N ASP A 90 9.04 6.87 -54.00
CA ASP A 90 7.72 7.35 -54.38
C ASP A 90 7.02 8.09 -53.23
N ALA A 91 6.29 9.15 -53.54
CA ALA A 91 5.62 10.00 -52.55
C ALA A 91 4.66 9.19 -51.67
N ALA A 92 4.02 8.17 -52.23
CA ALA A 92 3.16 7.22 -51.52
C ALA A 92 3.92 6.44 -50.43
N THR A 93 5.14 5.99 -50.72
CA THR A 93 5.98 5.25 -49.76
C THR A 93 6.41 6.13 -48.58
N ARG A 94 6.73 7.41 -48.83
CA ARG A 94 7.06 8.37 -47.76
C ARG A 94 5.88 8.66 -46.84
N LEU A 95 4.68 8.84 -47.40
CA LEU A 95 3.45 9.05 -46.63
C LEU A 95 3.08 7.83 -45.79
N ALA A 96 3.15 6.63 -46.37
CA ALA A 96 2.89 5.38 -45.66
C ALA A 96 3.87 5.17 -44.48
N ALA A 97 5.17 5.38 -44.71
CA ALA A 97 6.18 5.27 -43.66
C ALA A 97 5.97 6.30 -42.54
N SER A 98 5.59 7.54 -42.89
CA SER A 98 5.27 8.58 -41.91
C SER A 98 4.05 8.22 -41.06
N LEU A 99 2.97 7.73 -41.68
CA LEU A 99 1.77 7.28 -40.95
C LEU A 99 2.07 6.11 -40.02
N ILE A 100 2.90 5.15 -40.44
CA ILE A 100 3.37 4.06 -39.58
C ILE A 100 4.16 4.62 -38.41
N LEU A 101 5.09 5.54 -38.66
CA LEU A 101 5.90 6.15 -37.61
C LEU A 101 5.01 6.90 -36.60
N PHE A 102 4.04 7.69 -37.06
CA PHE A 102 3.07 8.37 -36.19
C PHE A 102 2.23 7.38 -35.38
N PHE A 103 1.78 6.28 -35.99
CA PHE A 103 1.03 5.23 -35.31
C PHE A 103 1.87 4.50 -34.25
N LEU A 104 3.11 4.14 -34.59
CA LEU A 104 4.06 3.50 -33.66
C LEU A 104 4.44 4.45 -32.52
N CYS A 105 4.68 5.73 -32.81
CA CYS A 105 4.89 6.76 -31.80
C CYS A 105 3.66 6.88 -30.90
N GLY A 106 2.45 6.96 -31.47
CA GLY A 106 1.20 7.02 -30.70
C GLY A 106 1.01 5.81 -29.79
N LEU A 107 1.25 4.59 -30.29
CA LEU A 107 1.24 3.37 -29.49
C LEU A 107 2.30 3.37 -28.40
N TYR A 108 3.52 3.81 -28.71
CA TYR A 108 4.61 3.92 -27.74
C TYR A 108 4.24 4.90 -26.61
N PHE A 109 3.77 6.09 -26.94
CA PHE A 109 3.34 7.08 -25.95
C PHE A 109 2.12 6.62 -25.14
N SER A 110 1.18 5.91 -25.76
CA SER A 110 0.00 5.37 -25.06
C SER A 110 0.33 4.19 -24.15
N LYS A 111 1.31 3.34 -24.52
CA LYS A 111 1.74 2.19 -23.70
C LYS A 111 2.79 2.55 -22.65
N ARG A 112 3.41 3.73 -22.77
CA ARG A 112 4.40 4.18 -21.81
C ARG A 112 3.73 4.42 -20.45
N SER A 113 4.15 3.66 -19.44
CA SER A 113 3.71 3.90 -18.06
C SER A 113 4.01 5.35 -17.70
N ARG A 114 3.00 6.04 -17.17
CA ARG A 114 3.21 7.35 -16.56
C ARG A 114 4.16 7.18 -15.37
N PRO A 115 5.17 8.05 -15.24
CA PRO A 115 6.05 8.04 -14.07
C PRO A 115 5.25 8.42 -12.83
N VAL A 116 5.62 7.82 -11.71
CA VAL A 116 5.15 8.18 -10.37
C VAL A 116 6.37 8.67 -9.60
N TYR A 117 6.24 9.85 -9.03
CA TYR A 117 7.29 10.56 -8.32
C TYR A 117 7.01 10.51 -6.83
N LEU A 118 8.05 10.23 -6.05
CA LEU A 118 8.10 10.53 -4.63
C LEU A 118 8.45 12.01 -4.51
N VAL A 119 7.46 12.84 -4.20
CA VAL A 119 7.65 14.29 -4.09
C VAL A 119 8.37 14.63 -2.80
N ASP A 120 7.87 14.08 -1.69
CA ASP A 120 8.51 14.23 -0.38
C ASP A 120 7.91 13.25 0.65
N PHE A 121 8.52 13.19 1.82
CA PHE A 121 8.00 12.48 2.98
C PHE A 121 8.31 13.26 4.27
N ALA A 122 7.52 12.98 5.31
CA ALA A 122 7.75 13.47 6.67
C ALA A 122 7.49 12.34 7.67
N CYS A 123 8.28 12.30 8.72
CA CYS A 123 8.10 11.38 9.84
C CYS A 123 7.66 12.16 11.07
N TYR A 124 6.70 11.61 11.81
CA TYR A 124 6.29 12.20 13.07
C TYR A 124 7.40 12.03 14.12
N LYS A 125 7.80 13.15 14.71
CA LYS A 125 8.64 13.18 15.91
C LYS A 125 7.80 13.72 17.05
N SER A 126 7.65 12.92 18.10
CA SER A 126 6.88 13.32 19.29
C SER A 126 7.64 14.37 20.11
N GLN A 127 6.93 15.02 21.02
CA GLN A 127 7.52 15.92 22.00
C GLN A 127 8.40 15.16 23.01
N ASP A 128 9.41 15.84 23.57
CA ASP A 128 10.36 15.23 24.50
C ASP A 128 9.71 14.78 25.82
N ASP A 129 8.52 15.27 26.16
CA ASP A 129 7.73 14.80 27.31
C ASP A 129 7.30 13.33 27.19
N ARG A 130 7.23 12.81 25.96
CA ARG A 130 6.89 11.41 25.64
C ARG A 130 8.11 10.54 25.38
N LYS A 131 9.32 11.11 25.48
CA LYS A 131 10.57 10.38 25.31
C LYS A 131 10.78 9.47 26.52
N LEU A 132 11.14 8.21 26.27
CA LEU A 132 11.34 7.21 27.31
C LEU A 132 12.67 6.50 27.10
N SER A 133 13.59 6.68 28.05
CA SER A 133 14.84 5.93 28.09
C SER A 133 14.59 4.46 28.44
N VAL A 134 15.55 3.59 28.13
CA VAL A 134 15.50 2.18 28.51
C VAL A 134 15.32 2.02 30.01
N ASP A 135 16.05 2.80 30.81
CA ASP A 135 15.94 2.75 32.28
C ASP A 135 14.56 3.19 32.77
N SER A 136 14.00 4.25 32.18
CA SER A 136 12.65 4.74 32.52
C SER A 136 11.58 3.73 32.14
N PHE A 137 11.74 3.05 31.00
CA PHE A 137 10.87 1.96 30.56
C PHE A 137 10.89 0.79 31.55
N LEU A 138 12.09 0.37 31.99
CA LEU A 138 12.22 -0.74 32.95
C LEU A 138 11.63 -0.38 34.30
N LYS A 139 11.91 0.82 34.80
CA LYS A 139 11.31 1.34 36.04
C LYS A 139 9.79 1.38 35.95
N MET A 140 9.25 1.90 34.84
CA MET A 140 7.81 1.91 34.60
C MET A 140 7.22 0.50 34.64
N THR A 141 7.88 -0.46 33.99
CA THR A 141 7.43 -1.85 33.93
C THR A 141 7.43 -2.49 35.32
N GLU A 142 8.47 -2.27 36.11
CA GLU A 142 8.56 -2.72 37.51
C GLU A 142 7.47 -2.11 38.39
N GLU A 143 7.21 -0.80 38.27
CA GLU A 143 6.18 -0.08 39.03
C GLU A 143 4.75 -0.55 38.75
N THR A 144 4.49 -1.19 37.59
CA THR A 144 3.14 -1.72 37.30
C THR A 144 2.74 -2.86 38.22
N GLY A 145 3.71 -3.57 38.84
CA GLY A 145 3.46 -4.72 39.71
C GLY A 145 2.85 -5.94 39.01
N ALA A 146 2.74 -5.94 37.67
CA ALA A 146 2.08 -7.00 36.90
C ALA A 146 3.02 -8.18 36.54
N PHE A 147 4.33 -7.98 36.67
CA PHE A 147 5.35 -8.89 36.13
C PHE A 147 6.14 -9.58 37.24
N THR A 148 6.49 -10.85 37.02
CA THR A 148 7.39 -11.60 37.90
C THR A 148 8.85 -11.21 37.69
N ASP A 149 9.72 -11.50 38.65
CA ASP A 149 11.16 -11.23 38.53
C ASP A 149 11.78 -11.83 37.27
N ASP A 150 11.34 -13.04 36.89
CA ASP A 150 11.82 -13.71 35.68
C ASP A 150 11.45 -12.96 34.40
N THR A 151 10.21 -12.47 34.29
CA THR A 151 9.76 -11.73 33.11
C THR A 151 10.29 -10.31 33.08
N LEU A 152 10.51 -9.67 34.24
CA LEU A 152 11.23 -8.40 34.34
C LEU A 152 12.67 -8.53 33.84
N GLN A 153 13.39 -9.59 34.25
CA GLN A 153 14.74 -9.87 33.74
C GLN A 153 14.74 -10.16 32.24
N PHE A 154 13.72 -10.84 31.72
CA PHE A 154 13.54 -11.06 30.30
C PHE A 154 13.34 -9.75 29.53
N GLN A 155 12.43 -8.88 29.98
CA GLN A 155 12.19 -7.56 29.39
C GLN A 155 13.46 -6.68 29.43
N ARG A 156 14.20 -6.70 30.55
CA ARG A 156 15.50 -6.01 30.70
C ARG A 156 16.53 -6.47 29.67
N LYS A 157 16.65 -7.78 29.46
CA LYS A 157 17.55 -8.35 28.43
C LYS A 157 17.15 -7.91 27.02
N ILE A 158 15.85 -7.85 26.71
CA ILE A 158 15.39 -7.39 25.38
C ILE A 158 15.65 -5.90 25.23
N ALA A 159 15.21 -5.08 26.18
CA ALA A 159 15.32 -3.62 26.09
C ALA A 159 16.77 -3.18 25.85
N THR A 160 17.73 -3.76 26.59
CA THR A 160 19.17 -3.47 26.46
C THR A 160 19.83 -4.03 25.19
N ARG A 161 19.24 -5.04 24.53
CA ARG A 161 19.82 -5.70 23.34
C ARG A 161 19.05 -5.47 22.05
N SER A 162 17.91 -4.78 22.10
CA SER A 162 17.02 -4.54 20.97
C SER A 162 17.58 -3.58 19.92
N GLY A 163 18.62 -2.82 20.26
CA GLY A 163 19.15 -1.75 19.41
C GLY A 163 18.31 -0.46 19.43
N LEU A 164 17.28 -0.39 20.27
CA LEU A 164 16.53 0.85 20.53
C LEU A 164 17.32 1.75 21.47
N GLY A 165 17.53 3.00 21.06
CA GLY A 165 18.18 4.02 21.89
C GLY A 165 17.24 4.64 22.92
N ASP A 166 17.78 5.53 23.74
CA ASP A 166 17.03 6.24 24.79
C ASP A 166 16.12 7.37 24.26
N GLU A 167 16.15 7.63 22.95
CA GLU A 167 15.36 8.66 22.29
C GLU A 167 14.14 8.11 21.56
N THR A 168 13.51 7.08 22.14
CA THR A 168 12.26 6.51 21.63
C THR A 168 11.05 7.03 22.40
N TYR A 169 9.86 6.93 21.79
CA TYR A 169 8.64 7.55 22.34
C TYR A 169 7.56 6.51 22.64
N PHE A 170 6.80 6.77 23.70
CA PHE A 170 5.62 6.00 24.08
C PHE A 170 4.37 6.89 24.21
N PRO A 171 3.16 6.34 24.03
CA PRO A 171 1.93 7.08 24.26
C PRO A 171 1.70 7.37 25.73
N ARG A 172 0.98 8.47 25.97
CA ARG A 172 0.55 8.89 27.30
C ARG A 172 -0.29 7.83 27.99
N GLY A 173 -1.17 7.14 27.25
CA GLY A 173 -1.96 6.03 27.79
C GLY A 173 -1.13 4.94 28.47
N ILE A 174 -0.01 4.51 27.86
CA ILE A 174 0.89 3.50 28.46
C ILE A 174 1.68 4.07 29.63
N THR A 175 2.17 5.29 29.50
CA THR A 175 3.10 5.90 30.49
C THR A 175 2.39 6.49 31.71
N SER A 176 1.06 6.60 31.70
CA SER A 176 0.25 7.10 32.81
C SER A 176 0.33 6.24 34.08
N ARG A 177 -0.01 6.83 35.23
CA ARG A 177 -0.08 6.15 36.53
C ARG A 177 -1.46 6.40 37.18
N PRO A 178 -2.39 5.42 37.15
CA PRO A 178 -2.30 4.11 36.48
C PRO A 178 -2.34 4.22 34.94
N PRO A 179 -1.93 3.17 34.19
CA PRO A 179 -2.05 3.15 32.73
C PRO A 179 -3.50 3.34 32.27
N ASN A 180 -3.69 4.19 31.25
CA ASN A 180 -5.00 4.48 30.66
C ASN A 180 -5.03 4.00 29.21
N LEU A 181 -5.51 2.77 28.98
CA LEU A 181 -5.51 2.12 27.66
C LEU A 181 -6.87 2.22 26.96
N CYS A 182 -7.61 3.29 27.23
CA CYS A 182 -8.95 3.48 26.67
C CYS A 182 -8.91 3.88 25.18
N MET A 183 -10.07 3.78 24.52
CA MET A 183 -10.22 4.16 23.11
C MET A 183 -9.91 5.65 22.85
N GLU A 184 -10.12 6.51 23.84
CA GLU A 184 -9.87 7.95 23.72
C GLU A 184 -8.37 8.26 23.65
N GLU A 185 -7.57 7.66 24.55
CA GLU A 185 -6.11 7.77 24.50
C GLU A 185 -5.54 7.19 23.21
N ALA A 186 -6.09 6.07 22.74
CA ALA A 186 -5.71 5.48 21.46
C ALA A 186 -6.00 6.44 20.29
N ARG A 187 -7.19 7.07 20.28
CA ARG A 187 -7.50 8.10 19.27
C ARG A 187 -6.53 9.28 19.36
N SER A 188 -6.22 9.77 20.57
CA SER A 188 -5.30 10.89 20.75
C SER A 188 -3.87 10.56 20.28
N GLU A 189 -3.35 9.36 20.55
CA GLU A 189 -2.08 8.88 19.99
C GLU A 189 -2.10 8.94 18.46
N THR A 190 -3.11 8.32 17.84
CA THR A 190 -3.18 8.21 16.39
C THR A 190 -3.36 9.57 15.72
N GLU A 191 -4.20 10.46 16.27
CA GLU A 191 -4.38 11.82 15.78
C GLU A 191 -3.07 12.61 15.87
N ALA A 192 -2.39 12.58 17.01
CA ALA A 192 -1.12 13.29 17.18
C ALA A 192 -0.08 12.86 16.14
N VAL A 193 0.06 11.54 15.93
CA VAL A 193 1.04 10.98 15.00
C VAL A 193 0.67 11.28 13.55
N MET A 194 -0.58 11.04 13.16
CA MET A 194 -1.01 11.24 11.77
C MET A 194 -1.03 12.70 11.37
N PHE A 195 -1.59 13.56 12.22
CA PHE A 195 -1.68 15.00 11.94
C PHE A 195 -0.30 15.63 12.00
N GLY A 196 0.54 15.30 12.98
CA GLY A 196 1.89 15.86 13.03
C GLY A 196 2.77 15.46 11.83
N ALA A 197 2.64 14.23 11.32
CA ALA A 197 3.33 13.83 10.08
C ALA A 197 2.79 14.55 8.85
N LEU A 198 1.47 14.71 8.74
CA LEU A 198 0.81 15.38 7.63
C LEU A 198 1.09 16.90 7.62
N ASP A 199 1.05 17.56 8.77
CA ASP A 199 1.37 18.98 8.92
C ASP A 199 2.79 19.25 8.44
N SER A 200 3.76 18.45 8.92
CA SER A 200 5.16 18.53 8.49
C SER A 200 5.31 18.33 6.98
N LEU A 201 4.56 17.38 6.39
CA LEU A 201 4.57 17.11 4.96
C LEU A 201 3.98 18.28 4.15
N PHE A 202 2.84 18.82 4.57
CA PHE A 202 2.18 19.93 3.87
C PHE A 202 2.99 21.22 3.99
N GLU A 203 3.58 21.48 5.14
CA GLU A 203 4.50 22.61 5.35
C GLU A 203 5.72 22.50 4.44
N LYS A 204 6.40 21.34 4.45
CA LYS A 204 7.61 21.10 3.64
C LYS A 204 7.33 21.18 2.14
N THR A 205 6.19 20.68 1.69
CA THR A 205 5.84 20.61 0.26
C THR A 205 5.06 21.81 -0.25
N GLY A 206 4.47 22.64 0.62
CA GLY A 206 3.56 23.72 0.25
C GLY A 206 2.29 23.25 -0.49
N VAL A 207 2.03 21.94 -0.53
CA VAL A 207 0.83 21.38 -1.17
C VAL A 207 -0.34 21.58 -0.24
N ARG A 208 -1.41 22.21 -0.74
CA ARG A 208 -2.61 22.43 0.06
C ARG A 208 -3.34 21.10 0.24
N PRO A 209 -3.92 20.82 1.42
CA PRO A 209 -4.68 19.59 1.63
C PRO A 209 -5.81 19.39 0.59
N LYS A 210 -6.45 20.46 0.13
CA LYS A 210 -7.50 20.40 -0.92
C LYS A 210 -6.99 19.93 -2.29
N ASP A 211 -5.69 19.98 -2.54
CA ASP A 211 -5.09 19.53 -3.81
C ASP A 211 -4.81 18.01 -3.80
N ILE A 212 -5.04 17.31 -2.68
CA ILE A 212 -4.87 15.85 -2.55
C ILE A 212 -6.10 15.13 -3.10
N ASP A 213 -5.87 14.19 -4.03
CA ASP A 213 -6.94 13.45 -4.73
C ASP A 213 -7.12 12.02 -4.17
N ILE A 214 -6.05 11.44 -3.64
CA ILE A 214 -6.00 10.08 -3.12
C ILE A 214 -5.39 10.11 -1.72
N LEU A 215 -6.09 9.52 -0.75
CA LEU A 215 -5.59 9.33 0.62
C LEU A 215 -5.58 7.84 0.94
N ILE A 216 -4.44 7.33 1.37
CA ILE A 216 -4.29 5.95 1.85
C ILE A 216 -3.75 6.04 3.26
N VAL A 217 -4.53 5.58 4.24
CA VAL A 217 -4.08 5.46 5.62
C VAL A 217 -3.92 3.98 5.94
N ASN A 218 -2.80 3.60 6.53
CA ASN A 218 -2.60 2.26 7.07
C ASN A 218 -2.26 2.28 8.56
N SER A 219 -2.85 1.32 9.28
CA SER A 219 -2.55 1.01 10.67
C SER A 219 -2.98 -0.43 10.97
N CYS A 220 -2.14 -1.23 11.63
CA CYS A 220 -2.45 -2.64 11.84
C CYS A 220 -3.36 -2.84 13.04
N LEU A 221 -3.00 -2.24 14.17
CA LEU A 221 -3.55 -2.55 15.49
C LEU A 221 -4.77 -1.70 15.87
N PHE A 222 -4.99 -0.56 15.21
CA PHE A 222 -6.07 0.36 15.55
C PHE A 222 -6.85 0.81 14.32
N ASN A 223 -8.07 0.30 14.19
CA ASN A 223 -8.97 0.59 13.07
C ASN A 223 -10.38 0.93 13.61
N PRO A 224 -10.58 2.13 14.17
CA PRO A 224 -11.84 2.53 14.77
C PRO A 224 -12.93 2.81 13.73
N THR A 225 -14.16 3.00 14.19
CA THR A 225 -15.24 3.63 13.43
C THR A 225 -15.56 5.00 14.07
N PRO A 226 -15.57 6.12 13.32
CA PRO A 226 -15.19 6.25 11.91
C PRO A 226 -13.71 5.91 11.65
N SER A 227 -13.37 5.59 10.39
CA SER A 227 -12.02 5.14 10.01
C SER A 227 -10.96 6.23 10.17
N LEU A 228 -9.69 5.84 10.25
CA LEU A 228 -8.57 6.80 10.33
C LEU A 228 -8.51 7.71 9.10
N SER A 229 -8.78 7.17 7.91
CA SER A 229 -8.92 7.97 6.70
C SER A 229 -10.03 9.03 6.80
N ALA A 230 -11.17 8.71 7.40
CA ALA A 230 -12.26 9.65 7.61
C ALA A 230 -11.88 10.75 8.62
N MET A 231 -11.11 10.40 9.66
CA MET A 231 -10.58 11.37 10.63
C MET A 231 -9.69 12.41 9.94
N VAL A 232 -8.77 11.97 9.07
CA VAL A 232 -7.90 12.88 8.27
C VAL A 232 -8.72 13.77 7.35
N ILE A 233 -9.68 13.19 6.61
CA ILE A 233 -10.53 13.94 5.68
C ILE A 233 -11.29 15.04 6.42
N ASN A 234 -11.86 14.72 7.58
CA ASN A 234 -12.59 15.67 8.39
C ASN A 234 -11.68 16.74 9.00
N HIS A 235 -10.47 16.39 9.46
CA HIS A 235 -9.54 17.33 10.08
C HIS A 235 -9.05 18.38 9.07
N TYR A 236 -8.53 17.93 7.92
CA TYR A 236 -7.94 18.80 6.90
C TYR A 236 -8.94 19.40 5.90
N LYS A 237 -10.23 19.06 6.04
CA LYS A 237 -11.30 19.48 5.12
C LYS A 237 -10.92 19.16 3.67
N LEU A 238 -10.48 17.92 3.47
CA LEU A 238 -10.16 17.40 2.14
C LEU A 238 -11.41 17.41 1.25
N ARG A 239 -11.22 17.29 -0.06
CA ARG A 239 -12.32 17.34 -1.02
C ARG A 239 -13.34 16.22 -0.78
N THR A 240 -14.59 16.50 -1.09
CA THR A 240 -15.70 15.55 -0.94
C THR A 240 -15.62 14.37 -1.90
N ASP A 241 -14.90 14.50 -3.02
CA ASP A 241 -14.69 13.47 -4.03
C ASP A 241 -13.33 12.77 -3.91
N ILE A 242 -12.66 12.90 -2.75
CA ILE A 242 -11.37 12.24 -2.49
C ILE A 242 -11.51 10.71 -2.53
N LYS A 243 -10.52 10.04 -3.13
CA LYS A 243 -10.41 8.58 -3.08
C LYS A 243 -9.71 8.16 -1.79
N SER A 244 -10.47 7.73 -0.80
CA SER A 244 -9.93 7.36 0.52
C SER A 244 -9.88 5.86 0.75
N TYR A 245 -8.74 5.35 1.22
CA TYR A 245 -8.52 3.94 1.56
C TYR A 245 -8.01 3.84 3.01
N ASN A 246 -8.58 2.93 3.79
CA ASN A 246 -8.11 2.59 5.13
C ASN A 246 -7.69 1.12 5.16
N LEU A 247 -6.40 0.89 5.40
CA LEU A 247 -5.74 -0.40 5.28
C LEU A 247 -5.34 -0.92 6.67
N GLY A 248 -5.90 -2.08 7.06
CA GLY A 248 -5.61 -2.72 8.34
C GLY A 248 -5.17 -4.18 8.21
N GLY A 249 -4.57 -4.73 9.26
CA GLY A 249 -4.23 -6.16 9.35
C GLY A 249 -3.06 -6.64 8.49
N MET A 250 -2.24 -5.74 7.94
CA MET A 250 -1.09 -6.09 7.08
C MET A 250 0.27 -6.07 7.81
N GLY A 251 0.27 -5.74 9.11
CA GLY A 251 1.48 -5.64 9.93
C GLY A 251 2.52 -4.68 9.37
N CYS A 252 3.79 -4.95 9.65
CA CYS A 252 4.92 -4.09 9.26
C CYS A 252 5.10 -3.94 7.74
N SER A 253 4.43 -4.75 6.92
CA SER A 253 4.48 -4.66 5.45
C SER A 253 3.50 -3.61 4.87
N ALA A 254 2.57 -3.10 5.69
CA ALA A 254 1.48 -2.23 5.26
C ALA A 254 1.96 -0.97 4.53
N GLY A 255 3.11 -0.41 4.92
CA GLY A 255 3.70 0.76 4.27
C GLY A 255 3.99 0.51 2.78
N LEU A 256 4.70 -0.57 2.46
CA LEU A 256 5.05 -0.90 1.07
C LEU A 256 3.82 -1.26 0.23
N ILE A 257 2.87 -1.99 0.82
CA ILE A 257 1.60 -2.33 0.17
C ILE A 257 0.81 -1.05 -0.16
N SER A 258 0.81 -0.08 0.75
CA SER A 258 0.14 1.21 0.55
C SER A 258 0.79 2.04 -0.55
N VAL A 259 2.11 2.03 -0.66
CA VAL A 259 2.85 2.70 -1.74
C VAL A 259 2.55 2.06 -3.09
N GLU A 260 2.49 0.74 -3.17
CA GLU A 260 2.13 0.04 -4.42
C GLU A 260 0.67 0.33 -4.81
N LEU A 261 -0.25 0.37 -3.85
CA LEU A 261 -1.63 0.82 -4.09
C LEU A 261 -1.66 2.25 -4.61
N ALA A 262 -0.92 3.17 -3.99
CA ALA A 262 -0.84 4.57 -4.43
C ALA A 262 -0.32 4.68 -5.87
N LYS A 263 0.73 3.95 -6.21
CA LYS A 263 1.29 3.90 -7.57
C LYS A 263 0.28 3.40 -8.60
N ASN A 264 -0.47 2.36 -8.28
CA ASN A 264 -1.50 1.83 -9.18
C ASN A 264 -2.67 2.82 -9.35
N LEU A 265 -3.08 3.50 -8.28
CA LEU A 265 -4.10 4.54 -8.34
C LEU A 265 -3.62 5.77 -9.13
N LEU A 266 -2.37 6.20 -8.95
CA LEU A 266 -1.78 7.30 -9.72
C LEU A 266 -1.65 6.93 -11.21
N ARG A 267 -1.37 5.66 -11.55
CA ARG A 267 -1.38 5.22 -12.96
C ARG A 267 -2.77 5.31 -13.57
N ALA A 268 -3.82 4.99 -12.81
CA ALA A 268 -5.21 5.07 -13.25
C ALA A 268 -5.75 6.51 -13.30
N ASN A 269 -5.20 7.43 -12.50
CA ASN A 269 -5.72 8.80 -12.34
C ASN A 269 -4.69 9.86 -12.77
N PRO A 270 -4.73 10.38 -14.01
CA PRO A 270 -3.79 11.41 -14.46
C PRO A 270 -3.80 12.67 -13.61
N ASN A 271 -2.64 13.30 -13.48
CA ASN A 271 -2.47 14.64 -12.90
C ASN A 271 -3.04 14.76 -11.47
N THR A 272 -2.73 13.79 -10.61
CA THR A 272 -3.23 13.70 -9.24
C THR A 272 -2.11 13.65 -8.20
N TYR A 273 -2.44 14.06 -6.97
CA TYR A 273 -1.60 13.81 -5.79
C TYR A 273 -2.18 12.67 -4.96
N ALA A 274 -1.30 11.80 -4.47
CA ALA A 274 -1.63 10.75 -3.52
C ALA A 274 -0.81 10.89 -2.25
N VAL A 275 -1.46 10.80 -1.10
CA VAL A 275 -0.80 10.79 0.21
C VAL A 275 -0.97 9.42 0.85
N VAL A 276 0.15 8.83 1.27
CA VAL A 276 0.18 7.60 2.06
C VAL A 276 0.57 7.97 3.49
N VAL A 277 -0.29 7.67 4.46
CA VAL A 277 -0.02 7.83 5.89
C VAL A 277 0.10 6.45 6.51
N SER A 278 1.24 6.15 7.11
CA SER A 278 1.49 4.90 7.82
C SER A 278 1.70 5.21 9.30
N THR A 279 0.92 4.60 10.17
CA THR A 279 1.05 4.78 11.63
C THR A 279 0.68 3.49 12.35
N GLU A 280 1.30 3.25 13.50
CA GLU A 280 0.91 2.15 14.38
C GLU A 280 0.50 2.70 15.74
N ASN A 281 -0.63 2.23 16.26
CA ASN A 281 -1.10 2.58 17.58
C ASN A 281 -0.76 1.46 18.56
N ILE A 282 -0.05 1.81 19.64
CA ILE A 282 0.36 0.81 20.62
C ILE A 282 -0.39 0.95 21.94
N THR A 283 -1.14 2.04 22.15
CA THR A 283 -1.85 2.33 23.42
C THR A 283 -2.68 1.16 23.93
N GLN A 284 -3.49 0.51 23.10
CA GLN A 284 -4.39 -0.55 23.58
C GLN A 284 -3.76 -1.94 23.66
N ASN A 285 -2.51 -2.08 23.22
CA ASN A 285 -1.88 -3.38 22.99
C ASN A 285 -0.82 -3.74 24.04
N TRP A 286 -0.78 -3.00 25.15
CA TRP A 286 0.13 -3.31 26.24
C TRP A 286 -0.28 -4.60 26.95
N TYR A 287 0.62 -5.58 26.98
CA TYR A 287 0.36 -6.88 27.58
C TYR A 287 0.78 -6.92 29.06
N PHE A 288 -0.16 -7.26 29.95
CA PHE A 288 0.08 -7.35 31.40
C PHE A 288 0.37 -8.77 31.91
N GLY A 289 0.42 -9.77 31.02
CA GLY A 289 0.69 -11.15 31.42
C GLY A 289 2.17 -11.49 31.48
N ASN A 290 2.47 -12.74 31.87
CA ASN A 290 3.83 -13.22 32.08
C ASN A 290 4.31 -14.24 31.01
N ASP A 291 3.59 -14.38 29.90
CA ASP A 291 4.07 -15.18 28.76
C ASP A 291 5.18 -14.41 28.01
N ARG A 292 6.39 -14.97 28.03
CA ARG A 292 7.57 -14.37 27.37
C ARG A 292 7.37 -14.12 25.87
N SER A 293 6.60 -14.96 25.18
CA SER A 293 6.37 -14.81 23.73
C SER A 293 5.56 -13.56 23.38
N MET A 294 4.70 -13.10 24.30
CA MET A 294 3.83 -11.93 24.13
C MET A 294 4.47 -10.64 24.64
N LEU A 295 5.45 -10.72 25.54
CA LEU A 295 6.15 -9.57 26.12
C LEU A 295 7.09 -8.86 25.15
N LEU A 296 7.46 -9.50 24.03
CA LEU A 296 8.33 -8.89 23.04
C LEU A 296 7.76 -7.58 22.51
N CYS A 297 6.45 -7.54 22.26
CA CYS A 297 5.73 -6.36 21.73
C CYS A 297 5.89 -5.14 22.64
N ASN A 298 5.76 -5.30 23.96
CA ASN A 298 5.95 -4.23 24.93
C ASN A 298 7.36 -3.64 24.85
N CYS A 299 8.36 -4.49 24.61
CA CYS A 299 9.76 -4.09 24.62
C CYS A 299 10.20 -3.38 23.33
N ILE A 300 9.66 -3.76 22.17
CA ILE A 300 10.18 -3.31 20.86
C ILE A 300 9.32 -2.26 20.16
N PHE A 301 8.01 -2.24 20.39
CA PHE A 301 7.15 -1.31 19.68
C PHE A 301 7.21 0.08 20.31
N ARG A 302 7.23 1.10 19.45
CA ARG A 302 7.32 2.52 19.81
C ARG A 302 6.32 3.31 19.00
N MET A 303 5.92 4.45 19.54
CA MET A 303 5.08 5.39 18.82
C MET A 303 5.82 5.92 17.59
N GLY A 304 5.14 5.96 16.45
CA GLY A 304 5.70 6.55 15.24
C GLY A 304 4.72 6.54 14.07
N GLY A 305 5.04 7.36 13.07
CA GLY A 305 4.30 7.41 11.82
C GLY A 305 5.04 8.20 10.76
N ALA A 306 4.64 7.98 9.51
CA ALA A 306 5.19 8.66 8.35
C ALA A 306 4.08 9.02 7.36
N ALA A 307 4.21 10.18 6.74
CA ALA A 307 3.37 10.64 5.63
C ALA A 307 4.23 10.80 4.38
N VAL A 308 3.77 10.28 3.25
CA VAL A 308 4.50 10.23 1.98
C VAL A 308 3.63 10.85 0.90
N LEU A 309 4.16 11.86 0.20
CA LEU A 309 3.50 12.49 -0.94
C LEU A 309 4.01 11.91 -2.25
N LEU A 310 3.09 11.37 -3.04
CA LEU A 310 3.34 10.81 -4.37
C LEU A 310 2.57 11.63 -5.42
N SER A 311 3.15 11.75 -6.61
CA SER A 311 2.55 12.50 -7.73
C SER A 311 2.80 11.83 -9.06
N ASN A 312 1.90 12.05 -10.03
CA ASN A 312 2.16 11.77 -11.45
C ASN A 312 2.09 13.05 -12.32
N LYS A 313 2.12 14.23 -11.69
CA LYS A 313 2.04 15.51 -12.40
C LYS A 313 3.39 15.81 -13.06
N PRO A 314 3.43 16.21 -14.34
CA PRO A 314 4.69 16.50 -15.04
C PRO A 314 5.56 17.57 -14.36
N ARG A 315 4.93 18.54 -13.69
CA ARG A 315 5.61 19.63 -12.99
C ARG A 315 6.45 19.18 -11.79
N ASP A 316 6.12 18.04 -11.19
CA ASP A 316 6.84 17.52 -10.01
C ASP A 316 8.06 16.67 -10.42
N LYS A 317 8.34 16.53 -11.72
CA LYS A 317 9.51 15.81 -12.23
C LYS A 317 10.84 16.47 -11.83
N ALA A 318 10.84 17.79 -11.68
CA ALA A 318 12.05 18.59 -11.40
C ALA A 318 12.25 18.87 -9.91
N ARG A 319 11.39 18.31 -9.06
CA ARG A 319 11.35 18.51 -7.63
C ARG A 319 11.96 17.30 -6.93
#